data_AF-A0AA38CYS2-F1
#
_entry.id   AF-A0AA38CYS2-F1
#
_cell.length_a   1.000
_cell.length_b   1.000
_cell.length_c   1.000
_cell.angle_alpha   90.00
_cell.angle_beta   90.00
_cell.angle_gamma   90.00
#
_symmetry.space_group_name_H-M   'P 1'
#
loop_
_entity.id
_entity.type
_entity.pdbx_description
1 polymer ?
#
loop_
_entity_poly.entity_id
_entity_poly.type
_entity_poly.pdbx_seq_one_letter_code
_entity_poly.pdbx_strand_id
1 'polypeptide(L)'
;MEDDYASFVGLMDLAMIHGMTFGEIAEYFNEEFDLEADLSVVQMKNYDRSKKYSELELPFVMPSPNMPTTESVDVYPVTGYFETFENISEGRGTAKPFQLIGAEFIDSTQYAKDLNELNLPGVKFRPAAFTPAPGQKVEEELAEGVEVYVTNTDNYDPVYTGLSIIKVINDNYSDNIEWRDDEWLAQLTGKSYIEEDLKNGEEVENIVEKWQPELEEFKETRENYLLYESSNLDEEQRESPLSNSNTIVWTIIGGTILAGLGVLCYIKQRKE
;
A
#
# COMPACT_ATOMS: atom_id res chain seq x y z
N MET A 1 5.15 1.41 14.34
CA MET A 1 6.19 2.06 13.51
C MET A 1 7.32 2.44 14.46
N GLU A 2 8.55 2.49 13.97
CA GLU A 2 9.69 2.93 14.80
C GLU A 2 9.68 4.46 14.91
N ASP A 3 9.86 5.00 16.12
CA ASP A 3 9.72 6.45 16.42
C ASP A 3 10.54 7.36 15.49
N ASP A 4 11.74 6.92 15.10
CA ASP A 4 12.66 7.68 14.25
C ASP A 4 12.17 7.83 12.80
N TYR A 5 11.14 7.08 12.39
CA TYR A 5 10.56 7.11 11.05
C TYR A 5 9.20 7.81 10.96
N ALA A 6 8.76 8.42 12.06
CA ALA A 6 7.61 9.32 12.04
C ALA A 6 7.87 10.50 11.07
N SER A 7 7.06 10.57 10.02
CA SER A 7 7.26 11.48 8.90
C SER A 7 5.92 11.98 8.35
N PHE A 8 5.99 12.75 7.26
CA PHE A 8 4.79 13.20 6.56
C PHE A 8 4.02 12.06 5.86
N VAL A 9 4.70 10.96 5.55
CA VAL A 9 4.12 9.78 4.88
C VAL A 9 3.73 8.67 5.87
N GLY A 10 4.00 8.87 7.17
CA GLY A 10 3.57 8.01 8.26
C GLY A 10 3.82 8.71 9.59
N LEU A 11 2.79 9.30 10.20
CA LEU A 11 2.97 10.22 11.34
C LEU A 11 2.82 9.55 12.71
N MET A 12 1.98 8.53 12.79
CA MET A 12 1.60 7.83 14.03
C MET A 12 1.49 6.34 13.75
N ASP A 13 1.62 5.53 14.80
CA ASP A 13 1.58 4.08 14.67
C ASP A 13 0.23 3.60 14.14
N LEU A 14 0.26 3.15 12.89
CA LEU A 14 -0.85 2.59 12.15
C LEU A 14 -0.29 1.55 11.17
N ALA A 15 -0.93 0.39 11.06
CA ALA A 15 -0.55 -0.57 10.03
C ALA A 15 -0.69 0.07 8.64
N MET A 16 0.28 -0.16 7.74
CA MET A 16 0.24 0.33 6.35
C MET A 16 -1.11 0.05 5.68
N ILE A 17 -1.67 -1.12 5.99
CA ILE A 17 -2.98 -1.55 5.56
C ILE A 17 -3.85 -1.80 6.79
N HIS A 18 -4.43 -0.72 7.30
CA HIS A 18 -5.15 -0.71 8.56
C HIS A 18 -6.58 -1.32 8.47
N GLY A 19 -7.21 -1.26 7.29
CA GLY A 19 -8.57 -1.80 7.08
C GLY A 19 -9.68 -1.03 7.82
N MET A 20 -9.40 0.22 8.19
CA MET A 20 -10.28 1.11 8.96
C MET A 20 -10.73 2.29 8.10
N THR A 21 -11.96 2.78 8.31
CA THR A 21 -12.44 4.03 7.71
C THR A 21 -11.84 5.25 8.41
N PHE A 22 -11.88 6.42 7.78
CA PHE A 22 -11.39 7.66 8.40
C PHE A 22 -12.04 8.00 9.76
N GLY A 23 -13.31 7.65 9.97
CA GLY A 23 -13.98 7.86 11.25
C GLY A 23 -13.39 6.98 12.36
N GLU A 24 -13.13 5.71 12.03
CA GLU A 24 -12.53 4.73 12.94
C GLU A 24 -11.07 5.08 13.25
N ILE A 25 -10.31 5.53 12.25
CA ILE A 25 -8.92 6.02 12.44
C ILE A 25 -8.90 7.25 13.35
N ALA A 26 -9.86 8.17 13.18
CA ALA A 26 -9.94 9.36 14.01
C ALA A 26 -10.22 9.02 15.48
N GLU A 27 -11.12 8.06 15.74
CA GLU A 27 -11.39 7.56 17.09
C GLU A 27 -10.18 6.82 17.67
N TYR A 28 -9.57 5.91 16.89
CA TYR A 28 -8.34 5.19 17.26
C TYR A 28 -7.22 6.17 17.66
N PHE A 29 -6.92 7.16 16.83
CA PHE A 29 -5.88 8.14 17.16
C PHE A 29 -6.26 9.03 18.34
N ASN A 30 -7.53 9.39 18.49
CA ASN A 30 -7.93 10.26 19.60
C ASN A 30 -7.72 9.60 20.96
N GLU A 31 -8.00 8.29 21.05
CA GLU A 31 -7.90 7.52 22.29
C GLU A 31 -6.49 6.94 22.50
N GLU A 32 -5.92 6.23 21.52
CA GLU A 32 -4.62 5.53 21.70
C GLU A 32 -3.42 6.48 21.82
N PHE A 33 -3.56 7.75 21.40
CA PHE A 33 -2.50 8.76 21.45
C PHE A 33 -2.87 9.96 22.33
N ASP A 34 -3.91 9.84 23.18
CA ASP A 34 -4.32 10.86 24.15
C ASP A 34 -4.45 12.28 23.52
N LEU A 35 -5.06 12.38 22.34
CA LEU A 35 -5.14 13.67 21.62
C LEU A 35 -6.18 14.63 22.21
N GLU A 36 -7.08 14.12 23.06
CA GLU A 36 -8.13 14.87 23.78
C GLU A 36 -9.01 15.77 22.88
N ALA A 37 -9.19 15.39 21.61
CA ALA A 37 -10.02 16.17 20.70
C ALA A 37 -11.52 15.98 21.01
N ASP A 38 -12.29 17.05 20.90
CA ASP A 38 -13.77 17.01 20.90
C ASP A 38 -14.23 16.44 19.54
N LEU A 39 -14.22 15.10 19.43
CA LEU A 39 -14.48 14.36 18.21
C LEU A 39 -15.93 13.88 18.12
N SER A 40 -16.51 13.98 16.92
CA SER A 40 -17.81 13.39 16.59
C SER A 40 -17.75 12.79 15.19
N VAL A 41 -17.99 11.48 15.07
CA VAL A 41 -18.04 10.77 13.78
C VAL A 41 -19.47 10.65 13.30
N VAL A 42 -19.73 11.07 12.05
CA VAL A 42 -21.03 10.83 11.39
C VAL A 42 -20.95 9.52 10.63
N GLN A 43 -21.54 8.46 11.20
CA GLN A 43 -21.47 7.11 10.63
C GLN A 43 -22.21 7.00 9.29
N MET A 44 -21.60 6.25 8.37
CA MET A 44 -22.23 5.85 7.11
C MET A 44 -23.40 4.89 7.39
N LYS A 45 -24.39 4.86 6.49
CA LYS A 45 -25.48 3.89 6.52
C LYS A 45 -25.31 2.88 5.40
N ASN A 46 -25.62 1.61 5.68
CA ASN A 46 -25.53 0.49 4.73
C ASN A 46 -24.12 0.27 4.15
N TYR A 47 -23.10 0.77 4.84
CA TYR A 47 -21.72 0.47 4.52
C TYR A 47 -21.39 -0.93 5.04
N ASP A 48 -20.74 -1.73 4.19
CA ASP A 48 -20.31 -3.09 4.48
C ASP A 48 -18.82 -3.17 4.17
N ARG A 49 -18.00 -3.44 5.20
CA ARG A 49 -16.54 -3.49 5.07
C ARG A 49 -16.09 -4.57 4.10
N SER A 50 -16.89 -5.64 3.94
CA SER A 50 -16.59 -6.74 3.02
C SER A 50 -16.67 -6.35 1.55
N LYS A 51 -17.28 -5.20 1.23
CA LYS A 51 -17.45 -4.74 -0.16
C LYS A 51 -16.30 -3.88 -0.64
N LYS A 52 -15.83 -4.19 -1.84
CA LYS A 52 -14.84 -3.40 -2.57
C LYS A 52 -15.48 -2.14 -3.10
N TYR A 53 -14.67 -1.09 -3.31
CA TYR A 53 -15.18 0.17 -3.86
C TYR A 53 -15.86 -0.02 -5.22
N SER A 54 -15.32 -0.90 -6.07
CA SER A 54 -15.88 -1.24 -7.39
C SER A 54 -17.26 -1.91 -7.32
N GLU A 55 -17.65 -2.45 -6.15
CA GLU A 55 -18.97 -3.04 -5.89
C GLU A 55 -19.95 -2.01 -5.30
N LEU A 56 -19.47 -0.83 -4.95
CA LEU A 56 -20.31 0.28 -4.51
C LEU A 56 -20.88 0.98 -5.74
N GLU A 57 -22.17 1.30 -5.71
CA GLU A 57 -22.83 2.13 -6.73
C GLU A 57 -22.50 3.62 -6.53
N LEU A 58 -21.22 3.93 -6.28
CA LEU A 58 -20.71 5.27 -6.05
C LEU A 58 -19.77 5.70 -7.18
N PRO A 59 -19.80 6.98 -7.59
CA PRO A 59 -18.86 7.49 -8.56
C PRO A 59 -17.44 7.50 -7.98
N PHE A 60 -16.48 6.90 -8.68
CA PHE A 60 -15.08 7.02 -8.31
C PHE A 60 -14.58 8.43 -8.63
N VAL A 61 -14.23 9.17 -7.58
CA VAL A 61 -13.52 10.45 -7.69
C VAL A 61 -12.07 10.17 -7.37
N MET A 62 -11.21 10.37 -8.37
CA MET A 62 -9.77 10.17 -8.23
C MET A 62 -9.23 10.94 -7.01
N PRO A 63 -8.63 10.25 -6.01
CA PRO A 63 -8.07 10.92 -4.86
C PRO A 63 -6.81 11.71 -5.22
N SER A 64 -6.09 11.28 -6.26
CA SER A 64 -4.85 11.87 -6.75
C SER A 64 -4.83 11.93 -8.27
N PRO A 65 -4.11 12.87 -8.91
CA PRO A 65 -3.76 12.79 -10.32
C PRO A 65 -3.20 11.43 -10.76
N ASN A 66 -2.39 10.80 -9.89
CA ASN A 66 -1.76 9.51 -10.16
C ASN A 66 -2.57 8.30 -9.64
N MET A 67 -3.80 8.52 -9.18
CA MET A 67 -4.73 7.46 -8.76
C MET A 67 -6.03 7.55 -9.58
N PRO A 68 -5.96 7.37 -10.91
CA PRO A 68 -7.08 7.68 -11.81
C PRO A 68 -8.21 6.64 -11.77
N THR A 69 -7.95 5.41 -11.33
CA THR A 69 -8.93 4.32 -11.34
C THR A 69 -8.90 3.50 -10.05
N THR A 70 -9.91 2.66 -9.85
CA THR A 70 -9.98 1.72 -8.72
C THR A 70 -8.84 0.69 -8.76
N GLU A 71 -8.41 0.28 -9.95
CA GLU A 71 -7.27 -0.63 -10.11
C GLU A 71 -5.95 -0.02 -9.63
N SER A 72 -5.76 1.30 -9.80
CA SER A 72 -4.60 1.97 -9.18
C SER A 72 -4.64 1.87 -7.66
N VAL A 73 -5.82 1.88 -7.04
CA VAL A 73 -5.97 1.75 -5.58
C VAL A 73 -5.56 0.35 -5.11
N ASP A 74 -5.95 -0.69 -5.84
CA ASP A 74 -5.62 -2.06 -5.49
C ASP A 74 -4.11 -2.35 -5.62
N VAL A 75 -3.42 -1.67 -6.55
CA VAL A 75 -1.99 -1.92 -6.82
C VAL A 75 -1.07 -0.96 -6.03
N TYR A 76 -1.53 0.22 -5.62
CA TYR A 76 -0.68 1.22 -4.95
C TYR A 76 0.12 0.69 -3.74
N PRO A 77 -0.42 -0.16 -2.85
CA PRO A 77 0.36 -0.69 -1.73
C PRO A 77 1.45 -1.69 -2.13
N VAL A 78 1.46 -2.16 -3.39
CA VAL A 78 2.54 -2.95 -3.97
C VAL A 78 3.62 -2.04 -4.54
N THR A 79 3.22 -1.12 -5.40
CA THR A 79 4.15 -0.38 -6.26
C THR A 79 4.54 0.98 -5.69
N GLY A 80 3.84 1.46 -4.66
CA GLY A 80 4.22 2.65 -3.90
C GLY A 80 5.61 2.54 -3.29
N TYR A 81 6.06 1.32 -2.93
CA TYR A 81 7.43 1.11 -2.46
C TYR A 81 8.51 1.48 -3.48
N PHE A 82 8.19 1.49 -4.78
CA PHE A 82 9.15 1.88 -5.82
C PHE A 82 9.51 3.36 -5.79
N GLU A 83 8.80 4.17 -5.01
CA GLU A 83 9.24 5.51 -4.66
C GLU A 83 10.58 5.52 -3.92
N THR A 84 11.01 4.38 -3.34
CA THR A 84 12.31 4.22 -2.68
C THR A 84 13.51 4.18 -3.62
N PHE A 85 13.30 3.98 -4.92
CA PHE A 85 14.37 3.95 -5.92
C PHE A 85 14.45 5.28 -6.66
N GLU A 86 15.65 5.72 -7.00
CA GLU A 86 15.90 6.89 -7.85
C GLU A 86 15.76 6.58 -9.34
N ASN A 87 16.03 5.35 -9.76
CA ASN A 87 16.17 5.00 -11.17
C ASN A 87 15.19 3.93 -11.67
N ILE A 88 14.14 3.61 -10.90
CA ILE A 88 13.08 2.68 -11.30
C ILE A 88 11.73 3.38 -11.30
N SER A 89 11.09 3.50 -12.46
CA SER A 89 9.78 4.13 -12.61
C SER A 89 8.67 3.28 -12.00
N GLU A 90 7.79 3.92 -11.23
CA GLU A 90 6.51 3.38 -10.77
C GLU A 90 5.34 3.74 -11.71
N GLY A 91 5.64 4.06 -12.97
CA GLY A 91 4.64 4.26 -14.02
C GLY A 91 3.98 5.64 -14.01
N ARG A 92 4.35 6.55 -13.09
CA ARG A 92 3.92 7.95 -13.18
C ARG A 92 4.38 8.56 -14.50
N GLY A 93 3.61 9.53 -15.01
CA GLY A 93 3.82 10.09 -16.35
C GLY A 93 3.37 9.19 -17.51
N THR A 94 2.66 8.09 -17.23
CA THR A 94 2.00 7.24 -18.23
C THR A 94 0.48 7.25 -18.05
N ALA A 95 -0.25 6.48 -18.86
CA ALA A 95 -1.69 6.27 -18.68
C ALA A 95 -2.03 5.28 -17.54
N LYS A 96 -1.03 4.67 -16.90
CA LYS A 96 -1.17 3.61 -15.89
C LYS A 96 -0.23 3.82 -14.68
N PRO A 97 -0.33 4.97 -13.98
CA PRO A 97 0.49 5.21 -12.79
C PRO A 97 0.26 4.12 -11.73
N PHE A 98 1.35 3.71 -11.08
CA PHE A 98 1.43 2.62 -10.09
C PHE A 98 1.08 1.23 -10.60
N GLN A 99 0.56 1.07 -11.81
CA GLN A 99 0.33 -0.27 -12.38
C GLN A 99 1.52 -0.76 -13.19
N LEU A 100 2.48 0.12 -13.49
CA LEU A 100 3.70 -0.20 -14.25
C LEU A 100 4.93 0.00 -13.36
N ILE A 101 5.85 -0.94 -13.41
CA ILE A 101 7.19 -0.83 -12.80
C ILE A 101 8.23 -1.08 -13.90
N GLY A 102 9.27 -0.27 -14.00
CA GLY A 102 10.32 -0.50 -14.99
C GLY A 102 11.50 0.46 -14.94
N ALA A 103 12.60 0.05 -15.56
CA ALA A 103 13.84 0.82 -15.72
C ALA A 103 14.54 0.40 -17.02
N GLU A 104 15.54 1.17 -17.48
CA GLU A 104 16.27 0.85 -18.72
C GLU A 104 17.04 -0.47 -18.65
N PHE A 105 17.49 -0.87 -17.46
CA PHE A 105 18.33 -2.05 -17.25
C PHE A 105 17.55 -3.37 -17.10
N ILE A 106 16.21 -3.31 -17.05
CA ILE A 106 15.36 -4.48 -16.78
C ILE A 106 15.03 -5.21 -18.09
N ASP A 107 15.15 -6.54 -18.11
CA ASP A 107 14.58 -7.37 -19.18
C ASP A 107 13.13 -7.69 -18.83
N SER A 108 12.19 -7.03 -19.53
CA SER A 108 10.75 -7.16 -19.26
C SER A 108 10.23 -8.60 -19.33
N THR A 109 10.79 -9.43 -20.20
CA THR A 109 10.34 -10.81 -20.41
C THR A 109 10.84 -11.73 -19.32
N GLN A 110 12.14 -11.66 -19.02
CA GLN A 110 12.75 -12.46 -17.97
C GLN A 110 12.21 -12.06 -16.59
N TYR A 111 12.09 -10.75 -16.33
CA TYR A 111 11.58 -10.26 -15.07
C TYR A 111 10.12 -10.66 -14.80
N ALA A 112 9.23 -10.53 -15.80
CA ALA A 112 7.85 -11.02 -15.66
C ALA A 112 7.78 -12.53 -15.44
N LYS A 113 8.67 -13.30 -16.07
CA LYS A 113 8.74 -14.75 -15.89
C LYS A 113 9.10 -15.09 -14.44
N ASP A 114 10.17 -14.51 -13.92
CA ASP A 114 10.65 -14.76 -12.55
C ASP A 114 9.56 -14.42 -11.51
N LEU A 115 8.90 -13.27 -11.67
CA LEU A 115 7.79 -12.88 -10.79
C LEU A 115 6.60 -13.85 -10.86
N ASN A 116 6.25 -14.35 -12.05
CA ASN A 116 5.14 -15.30 -12.19
C ASN A 116 5.51 -16.70 -11.65
N GLU A 117 6.80 -17.06 -11.60
CA GLU A 117 7.28 -18.32 -11.01
C GLU A 117 7.17 -18.34 -9.48
N LEU A 118 7.08 -17.17 -8.83
CA LEU A 118 6.76 -17.07 -7.39
C LEU A 118 5.35 -17.56 -7.05
N ASN A 119 4.45 -17.68 -8.04
CA ASN A 119 3.06 -18.11 -7.86
C ASN A 119 2.29 -17.32 -6.79
N LEU A 120 2.54 -16.00 -6.70
CA LEU A 120 1.88 -15.12 -5.74
C LEU A 120 0.35 -15.16 -5.91
N PRO A 121 -0.42 -15.32 -4.82
CA PRO A 121 -1.88 -15.31 -4.87
C PRO A 121 -2.46 -13.99 -5.36
N GLY A 122 -3.51 -14.08 -6.18
CA GLY A 122 -4.35 -12.93 -6.53
C GLY A 122 -3.69 -11.87 -7.40
N VAL A 123 -2.44 -12.06 -7.85
CA VAL A 123 -1.70 -11.12 -8.68
C VAL A 123 -0.98 -11.83 -9.81
N LYS A 124 -0.73 -11.11 -10.89
CA LYS A 124 0.07 -11.58 -12.01
C LYS A 124 0.84 -10.42 -12.63
N PHE A 125 1.84 -10.78 -13.44
CA PHE A 125 2.79 -9.84 -14.02
C PHE A 125 2.85 -10.01 -15.53
N ARG A 126 2.73 -8.91 -16.27
CA ARG A 126 2.83 -8.92 -17.73
C ARG A 126 4.03 -8.08 -18.15
N PRO A 127 4.92 -8.55 -19.07
CA PRO A 127 5.97 -7.72 -19.63
C PRO A 127 5.41 -6.40 -20.18
N ALA A 128 6.07 -5.29 -19.85
CA ALA A 128 5.68 -3.97 -20.30
C ALA A 128 6.92 -3.17 -20.71
N ALA A 129 6.73 -2.25 -21.66
CA ALA A 129 7.70 -1.25 -22.04
C ALA A 129 6.98 0.09 -22.17
N PHE A 130 7.52 1.14 -21.56
CA PHE A 130 6.88 2.44 -21.49
C PHE A 130 7.92 3.55 -21.33
N THR A 131 7.58 4.75 -21.78
CA THR A 131 8.40 5.95 -21.60
C THR A 131 7.62 6.95 -20.77
N PRO A 132 8.02 7.20 -19.52
CA PRO A 132 7.37 8.23 -18.69
C PRO A 132 7.53 9.63 -19.32
N ALA A 133 6.51 10.47 -19.11
CA ALA A 133 6.54 11.88 -19.54
C ALA A 133 7.64 12.69 -18.81
N PRO A 134 8.01 13.87 -19.35
CA PRO A 134 8.90 14.80 -18.65
C PRO A 134 8.39 15.23 -17.26
N GLY A 135 9.32 15.54 -16.37
CA GLY A 135 9.13 15.85 -14.96
C GLY A 135 8.96 14.62 -14.05
N GLN A 136 9.20 13.42 -14.56
CA GLN A 136 9.16 12.19 -13.76
C GLN A 136 10.56 11.75 -13.34
N LYS A 137 10.60 10.89 -12.33
CA LYS A 137 11.84 10.36 -11.75
C LYS A 137 12.74 9.68 -12.77
N VAL A 138 12.16 8.77 -13.55
CA VAL A 138 12.71 8.28 -14.80
C VAL A 138 11.88 8.97 -15.87
N GLU A 139 12.50 9.76 -16.75
CA GLU A 139 11.81 10.54 -17.78
C GLU A 139 12.46 10.35 -19.14
N GLU A 140 11.66 10.38 -20.21
CA GLU A 140 12.11 10.40 -21.61
C GLU A 140 12.95 9.18 -22.07
N GLU A 141 13.17 8.21 -21.19
CA GLU A 141 13.88 6.96 -21.40
C GLU A 141 12.93 5.77 -21.52
N LEU A 142 13.30 4.75 -22.29
CA LEU A 142 12.48 3.55 -22.44
C LEU A 142 12.70 2.65 -21.21
N ALA A 143 11.72 2.65 -20.31
CA ALA A 143 11.66 1.71 -19.22
C ALA A 143 11.06 0.38 -19.70
N GLU A 144 11.80 -0.70 -19.49
CA GLU A 144 11.28 -2.06 -19.59
C GLU A 144 10.97 -2.59 -18.19
N GLY A 145 9.98 -3.47 -18.08
CA GLY A 145 9.61 -4.06 -16.80
C GLY A 145 8.27 -4.78 -16.89
N VAL A 146 7.38 -4.51 -15.93
CA VAL A 146 6.10 -5.23 -15.81
C VAL A 146 4.93 -4.30 -15.54
N GLU A 147 3.77 -4.70 -16.07
CA GLU A 147 2.48 -4.30 -15.52
C GLU A 147 2.08 -5.27 -14.42
N VAL A 148 1.78 -4.74 -13.23
CA VAL A 148 1.21 -5.45 -12.10
C VAL A 148 -0.31 -5.42 -12.23
N TYR A 149 -0.95 -6.59 -12.26
CA TYR A 149 -2.40 -6.68 -12.35
C TYR A 149 -2.96 -7.62 -11.29
N VAL A 150 -3.82 -7.07 -10.43
CA VAL A 150 -4.53 -7.83 -9.39
C VAL A 150 -5.69 -8.57 -10.06
N THR A 151 -5.68 -9.88 -9.93
CA THR A 151 -6.67 -10.80 -10.50
C THR A 151 -7.73 -11.22 -9.48
N ASN A 152 -7.40 -11.19 -8.19
CA ASN A 152 -8.33 -11.49 -7.11
C ASN A 152 -7.88 -10.82 -5.80
N THR A 153 -8.54 -9.72 -5.42
CA THR A 153 -8.26 -9.00 -4.17
C THR A 153 -8.64 -9.74 -2.89
N ASP A 154 -9.42 -10.83 -2.96
CA ASP A 154 -9.80 -11.62 -1.77
C ASP A 154 -8.72 -12.64 -1.36
N ASN A 155 -7.74 -12.89 -2.24
CA ASN A 155 -6.65 -13.81 -1.99
C ASN A 155 -5.34 -13.16 -2.47
N TYR A 156 -5.02 -12.02 -1.86
CA TYR A 156 -3.95 -11.14 -2.30
C TYR A 156 -3.37 -10.40 -1.09
N ASP A 157 -2.07 -10.57 -0.86
CA ASP A 157 -1.32 -9.78 0.11
C ASP A 157 -0.44 -8.77 -0.65
N PRO A 158 -0.83 -7.48 -0.69
CA PRO A 158 -0.09 -6.47 -1.43
C PRO A 158 1.23 -6.07 -0.77
N VAL A 159 1.37 -6.14 0.56
CA VAL A 159 2.64 -5.82 1.22
C VAL A 159 3.66 -6.90 0.86
N TYR A 160 3.27 -8.15 1.06
CA TYR A 160 4.09 -9.31 0.68
C TYR A 160 4.44 -9.28 -0.81
N THR A 161 3.46 -8.98 -1.67
CA THR A 161 3.67 -8.86 -3.11
C THR A 161 4.66 -7.75 -3.45
N GLY A 162 4.52 -6.56 -2.86
CA GLY A 162 5.42 -5.42 -3.09
C GLY A 162 6.87 -5.75 -2.74
N LEU A 163 7.09 -6.35 -1.58
CA LEU A 163 8.42 -6.78 -1.15
C LEU A 163 8.98 -7.92 -2.01
N SER A 164 8.13 -8.85 -2.46
CA SER A 164 8.53 -9.93 -3.38
C SER A 164 9.01 -9.39 -4.73
N ILE A 165 8.33 -8.37 -5.27
CA ILE A 165 8.72 -7.71 -6.50
C ILE A 165 10.08 -7.00 -6.32
N ILE A 166 10.25 -6.28 -5.21
CA ILE A 166 11.53 -5.63 -4.89
C ILE A 166 12.65 -6.65 -4.73
N LYS A 167 12.40 -7.76 -4.03
CA LYS A 167 13.38 -8.84 -3.84
C LYS A 167 13.85 -9.40 -5.18
N VAL A 168 12.94 -9.70 -6.12
CA VAL A 168 13.34 -10.20 -7.45
C VAL A 168 14.17 -9.17 -8.22
N ILE A 169 13.84 -7.87 -8.12
CA ILE A 169 14.67 -6.82 -8.71
C ILE A 169 16.05 -6.80 -8.06
N ASN A 170 16.13 -6.83 -6.73
CA ASN A 170 17.39 -6.83 -5.99
C ASN A 170 18.26 -8.04 -6.36
N ASP A 171 17.68 -9.24 -6.40
CA ASP A 171 18.39 -10.48 -6.68
C ASP A 171 18.90 -10.54 -8.14
N ASN A 172 18.16 -9.96 -9.09
CA ASN A 172 18.51 -10.00 -10.51
C ASN A 172 19.36 -8.80 -11.00
N TYR A 173 19.25 -7.64 -10.34
CA TYR A 173 19.76 -6.36 -10.83
C TYR A 173 20.46 -5.51 -9.76
N SER A 174 20.95 -6.11 -8.66
CA SER A 174 21.58 -5.40 -7.52
C SER A 174 22.61 -4.33 -7.92
N ASP A 175 23.41 -4.60 -8.95
CA ASP A 175 24.49 -3.70 -9.41
C ASP A 175 23.97 -2.43 -10.11
N ASN A 176 22.68 -2.40 -10.47
CA ASN A 176 22.06 -1.33 -11.25
C ASN A 176 21.03 -0.51 -10.45
N ILE A 177 20.59 -0.96 -9.28
CA ILE A 177 19.55 -0.28 -8.51
C ILE A 177 20.14 0.89 -7.72
N GLU A 178 19.48 2.05 -7.80
CA GLU A 178 19.80 3.22 -7.00
C GLU A 178 18.71 3.42 -5.95
N TRP A 179 19.01 3.03 -4.71
CA TRP A 179 18.17 3.34 -3.55
C TRP A 179 18.32 4.82 -3.20
N ARG A 180 17.26 5.44 -2.71
CA ARG A 180 17.35 6.80 -2.15
C ARG A 180 18.18 6.80 -0.87
N ASP A 181 18.98 7.86 -0.69
CA ASP A 181 19.86 8.02 0.48
C ASP A 181 19.14 8.46 1.76
N ASP A 182 17.82 8.70 1.73
CA ASP A 182 17.02 9.21 2.85
C ASP A 182 16.19 8.14 3.59
N GLU A 183 16.55 6.86 3.43
CA GLU A 183 15.87 5.71 4.06
C GLU A 183 14.36 5.70 3.76
N TRP A 184 13.99 6.04 2.52
CA TRP A 184 12.59 6.24 2.13
C TRP A 184 11.72 5.00 2.35
N LEU A 185 12.23 3.79 2.12
CA LEU A 185 11.48 2.57 2.38
C LEU A 185 11.16 2.42 3.88
N ALA A 186 12.07 2.80 4.76
CA ALA A 186 11.82 2.80 6.20
C ALA A 186 10.79 3.86 6.59
N GLN A 187 10.77 5.03 5.94
CA GLN A 187 9.70 6.02 6.13
C GLN A 187 8.32 5.52 5.64
N LEU A 188 8.28 4.78 4.53
CA LEU A 188 7.04 4.21 3.99
C LEU A 188 6.49 3.05 4.83
N THR A 189 7.38 2.21 5.36
CA THR A 189 7.01 0.99 6.09
C THR A 189 6.98 1.17 7.60
N GLY A 190 7.64 2.21 8.11
CA GLY A 190 7.88 2.44 9.52
C GLY A 190 8.90 1.47 10.14
N LYS A 191 9.72 0.78 9.33
CA LYS A 191 10.69 -0.25 9.76
C LYS A 191 12.04 -0.06 9.08
N SER A 192 13.09 0.21 9.86
CA SER A 192 14.47 0.37 9.38
C SER A 192 15.03 -0.86 8.69
N TYR A 193 14.71 -2.05 9.19
CA TYR A 193 15.38 -3.28 8.79
C TYR A 193 15.01 -3.79 7.39
N ILE A 194 13.86 -3.38 6.83
CA ILE A 194 13.31 -3.99 5.60
C ILE A 194 14.24 -3.77 4.41
N GLU A 195 14.77 -2.55 4.25
CA GLU A 195 15.68 -2.25 3.15
C GLU A 195 17.01 -3.02 3.26
N GLU A 196 17.59 -3.09 4.46
CA GLU A 196 18.84 -3.81 4.69
C GLU A 196 18.67 -5.32 4.47
N ASP A 197 17.58 -5.91 4.95
CA ASP A 197 17.26 -7.32 4.74
C ASP A 197 17.10 -7.65 3.25
N LEU A 198 16.38 -6.81 2.50
CA LEU A 198 16.22 -6.97 1.05
C LEU A 198 17.57 -6.89 0.33
N LYS A 199 18.40 -5.89 0.65
CA LYS A 199 19.75 -5.74 0.08
C LYS A 199 20.63 -6.96 0.36
N ASN A 200 20.48 -7.58 1.53
CA ASN A 200 21.21 -8.77 1.92
C ASN A 200 20.64 -10.08 1.35
N GLY A 201 19.54 -10.00 0.58
CA GLY A 201 18.91 -11.16 -0.07
C GLY A 201 18.09 -12.02 0.88
N GLU A 202 17.66 -11.50 2.04
CA GLU A 202 16.76 -12.20 2.96
C GLU A 202 15.44 -12.60 2.27
N GLU A 203 14.85 -13.69 2.72
CA GLU A 203 13.56 -14.16 2.21
C GLU A 203 12.42 -13.26 2.73
N VAL A 204 11.46 -12.93 1.87
CA VAL A 204 10.37 -12.00 2.22
C VAL A 204 9.54 -12.53 3.37
N GLU A 205 9.35 -13.85 3.44
CA GLU A 205 8.69 -14.54 4.55
C GLU A 205 9.34 -14.21 5.90
N ASN A 206 10.67 -14.18 5.96
CA ASN A 206 11.40 -13.88 7.20
C ASN A 206 11.31 -12.39 7.57
N ILE A 207 11.31 -11.51 6.56
CA ILE A 207 11.11 -10.06 6.76
C ILE A 207 9.71 -9.80 7.34
N VAL A 208 8.70 -10.46 6.78
CA VAL A 208 7.28 -10.32 7.15
C VAL A 208 7.00 -10.87 8.54
N GLU A 209 7.64 -11.98 8.91
CA GLU A 209 7.49 -12.60 10.22
C GLU A 209 7.89 -11.65 11.37
N LYS A 210 8.87 -10.77 11.14
CA LYS A 210 9.39 -9.84 12.16
C LYS A 210 8.34 -8.86 12.69
N TRP A 211 7.38 -8.41 11.87
CA TRP A 211 6.33 -7.48 12.31
C TRP A 211 5.01 -8.16 12.67
N GLN A 212 4.87 -9.49 12.52
CA GLN A 212 3.61 -10.18 12.82
C GLN A 212 3.12 -9.94 14.26
N PRO A 213 3.97 -9.95 15.31
CA PRO A 213 3.49 -9.67 16.66
C PRO A 213 2.83 -8.30 16.81
N GLU A 214 3.42 -7.25 16.24
CA GLU A 214 2.87 -5.89 16.26
C GLU A 214 1.58 -5.78 15.43
N LEU A 215 1.51 -6.52 14.32
CA LEU A 215 0.33 -6.57 13.48
C LEU A 215 -0.85 -7.25 14.20
N GLU A 216 -0.60 -8.33 14.94
CA GLU A 216 -1.64 -8.98 15.75
C GLU A 216 -2.10 -8.09 16.91
N GLU A 217 -1.18 -7.41 17.59
CA GLU A 217 -1.55 -6.40 18.60
C GLU A 217 -2.41 -5.28 18.02
N PHE A 218 -2.03 -4.72 16.86
CA PHE A 218 -2.84 -3.73 16.16
C PHE A 218 -4.22 -4.27 15.77
N LYS A 219 -4.31 -5.52 15.29
CA LYS A 219 -5.58 -6.17 14.96
C LYS A 219 -6.47 -6.33 16.18
N GLU A 220 -5.93 -6.64 17.35
CA GLU A 220 -6.71 -6.72 18.59
C GLU A 220 -7.19 -5.34 19.03
N THR A 221 -6.29 -4.34 19.05
CA THR A 221 -6.61 -2.98 19.49
C THR A 221 -7.65 -2.32 18.58
N ARG A 222 -7.54 -2.48 17.25
CA ARG A 222 -8.45 -1.83 16.30
C ARG A 222 -9.91 -2.25 16.45
N GLU A 223 -10.18 -3.46 16.98
CA GLU A 223 -11.55 -3.97 17.14
C GLU A 223 -12.39 -3.07 18.07
N ASN A 224 -11.74 -2.36 19.00
CA ASN A 224 -12.42 -1.39 19.88
C ASN A 224 -12.97 -0.16 19.13
N TYR A 225 -12.49 0.07 17.90
CA TYR A 225 -12.76 1.27 17.11
C TYR A 225 -13.55 0.98 15.84
N LEU A 226 -13.90 -0.28 15.56
CA LEU A 226 -14.68 -0.62 14.37
C LEU A 226 -16.14 -0.22 14.55
N LEU A 227 -16.62 0.66 13.68
CA LEU A 227 -17.99 1.17 13.63
C LEU A 227 -18.89 0.34 12.70
N TYR A 228 -18.30 -0.50 11.85
CA TYR A 228 -19.02 -1.28 10.84
C TYR A 228 -18.62 -2.76 10.89
N GLU A 229 -19.61 -3.63 10.97
CA GLU A 229 -19.44 -5.09 10.93
C GLU A 229 -19.04 -5.57 9.52
N SER A 230 -18.22 -6.62 9.46
CA SER A 230 -18.13 -7.47 8.28
C SER A 230 -19.34 -8.41 8.28
N SER A 231 -20.17 -8.40 7.26
CA SER A 231 -21.23 -9.41 7.16
C SER A 231 -20.58 -10.81 7.10
N ASN A 232 -21.04 -11.74 7.97
CA ASN A 232 -20.47 -13.08 8.13
C ASN A 232 -20.40 -13.83 6.79
N LEU A 233 -19.19 -14.01 6.26
CA LEU A 233 -18.90 -15.08 5.31
C LEU A 233 -18.62 -16.35 6.12
N ASP A 234 -19.28 -17.44 5.73
CA ASP A 234 -19.32 -18.74 6.42
C ASP A 234 -17.95 -19.20 6.95
N GLU A 235 -17.91 -19.64 8.21
CA GLU A 235 -16.72 -20.10 8.97
C GLU A 235 -15.94 -21.27 8.33
N GLU A 236 -16.39 -21.82 7.19
CA GLU A 236 -15.85 -23.03 6.56
C GLU A 236 -14.64 -22.78 5.63
N GLN A 237 -14.24 -21.53 5.38
CA GLN A 237 -13.12 -21.20 4.47
C GLN A 237 -11.83 -20.68 5.15
N ARG A 238 -11.74 -20.71 6.48
CA ARG A 238 -10.60 -20.18 7.27
C ARG A 238 -9.42 -21.15 7.45
N GLU A 239 -9.30 -22.22 6.66
CA GLU A 239 -8.13 -23.11 6.71
C GLU A 239 -7.18 -22.87 5.52
N SER A 240 -6.50 -21.72 5.55
CA SER A 240 -5.21 -21.54 4.89
C SER A 240 -4.36 -20.62 5.79
N PRO A 241 -3.07 -20.93 6.02
CA PRO A 241 -2.19 -20.03 6.78
C PRO A 241 -2.01 -18.63 6.13
N LEU A 242 -2.61 -18.41 4.95
CA LEU A 242 -2.61 -17.15 4.20
C LEU A 242 -4.01 -16.48 4.12
N SER A 243 -5.08 -17.01 4.73
CA SER A 243 -6.46 -16.55 4.50
C SER A 243 -7.06 -15.64 5.58
N ASN A 244 -6.26 -14.88 6.33
CA ASN A 244 -6.78 -13.92 7.32
C ASN A 244 -6.91 -12.49 6.76
N SER A 245 -7.20 -12.31 5.47
CA SER A 245 -7.47 -11.01 4.87
C SER A 245 -8.96 -10.68 4.93
N ASN A 246 -9.40 -10.04 6.02
CA ASN A 246 -10.66 -9.30 6.00
C ASN A 246 -10.54 -8.19 4.95
N THR A 247 -11.52 -8.07 4.06
CA THR A 247 -11.56 -7.08 2.98
C THR A 247 -11.13 -5.70 3.45
N ILE A 248 -10.14 -5.17 2.73
CA ILE A 248 -9.43 -3.94 3.08
C ILE A 248 -10.13 -2.75 2.44
N VAL A 249 -10.37 -1.71 3.23
CA VAL A 249 -10.79 -0.39 2.76
C VAL A 249 -9.59 0.53 2.88
N TRP A 250 -9.16 1.06 1.73
CA TRP A 250 -7.94 1.84 1.56
C TRP A 250 -8.09 3.28 2.06
N THR A 251 -7.15 3.72 2.90
CA THR A 251 -6.81 5.14 3.03
C THR A 251 -5.37 5.30 2.55
N ILE A 252 -5.20 5.93 1.39
CA ILE A 252 -3.88 6.29 0.88
C ILE A 252 -3.45 7.56 1.62
N ILE A 253 -2.50 7.43 2.55
CA ILE A 253 -1.75 8.57 3.10
C ILE A 253 -0.65 8.91 2.08
N GLY A 254 -1.09 9.44 0.94
CA GLY A 254 -0.22 10.14 0.02
C GLY A 254 -0.13 11.58 0.48
N GLY A 255 1.02 11.99 1.01
CA GLY A 255 1.26 13.29 1.63
C GLY A 255 0.75 14.51 0.84
N THR A 256 0.53 14.45 -0.47
CA THR A 256 0.05 15.63 -1.22
C THR A 256 -1.48 15.83 -1.20
N ILE A 257 -2.26 15.02 -0.47
CA ILE A 257 -3.71 14.94 -0.64
C ILE A 257 -4.47 15.20 0.67
N LEU A 258 -4.13 16.29 1.35
CA LEU A 258 -5.03 16.93 2.34
C LEU A 258 -5.89 18.04 1.71
N ALA A 259 -5.77 18.27 0.39
CA ALA A 259 -6.50 19.31 -0.32
C ALA A 259 -7.34 18.71 -1.45
N GLY A 260 -8.51 18.13 -1.18
CA GLY A 260 -9.45 17.89 -2.28
C GLY A 260 -10.71 17.06 -2.07
N LEU A 261 -10.82 16.22 -1.03
CA LEU A 261 -12.02 15.39 -0.85
C LEU A 261 -12.66 15.67 0.51
N GLY A 262 -13.77 16.41 0.45
CA GLY A 262 -14.62 16.71 1.59
C GLY A 262 -15.32 15.46 2.12
N VAL A 263 -14.68 14.80 3.08
CA VAL A 263 -15.40 14.22 4.20
C VAL A 263 -15.37 15.28 5.30
N LEU A 264 -16.56 15.77 5.67
CA LEU A 264 -16.74 16.80 6.70
C LEU A 264 -16.45 16.19 8.09
N CYS A 265 -15.18 16.05 8.47
CA CYS A 265 -14.80 15.99 9.87
C CYS A 265 -14.83 17.42 10.42
N TYR A 266 -15.89 17.75 11.16
CA TYR A 266 -16.03 19.07 11.80
C TYR A 266 -15.28 19.08 13.13
N ILE A 267 -13.99 19.44 13.11
CA ILE A 267 -13.22 19.69 14.35
C ILE A 267 -13.56 21.11 14.81
N LYS A 268 -14.36 21.22 15.88
CA LYS A 268 -14.70 22.51 16.49
C LYS A 268 -13.60 22.91 17.48
N GLN A 269 -12.55 23.57 17.00
CA GLN A 269 -11.60 24.22 17.91
C GLN A 269 -12.31 25.34 18.71
N ARG A 270 -12.47 25.15 20.02
CA ARG A 270 -12.76 26.24 20.94
C ARG A 270 -11.52 27.13 21.02
N LYS A 271 -11.63 28.37 20.57
CA LYS A 271 -10.69 29.43 20.96
C LYS A 271 -10.90 29.71 22.45
N GLU A 272 -9.84 29.57 23.25
CA GLU A 272 -9.71 30.32 24.50
C GLU A 272 -9.47 31.81 24.19
#